data_AF-A0A8R2R483-F1
#
_entry.id   AF-A0A8R2R483-F1
#
_cell.length_a   1.000
_cell.length_b   1.000
_cell.length_c   1.000
_cell.angle_alpha   90.00
_cell.angle_beta   90.00
_cell.angle_gamma   90.00
#
_symmetry.space_group_name_H-M   'P 1'
#
loop_
_entity.id
_entity.type
_entity.pdbx_description
1 polymer ?
#
loop_
_entity_poly.entity_id
_entity_poly.type
_entity_poly.pdbx_seq_one_letter_code
_entity_poly.pdbx_strand_id
1 'polypeptide(L)'
;MSGASSTQYSLLQIFDVFGKYQIVQYAYIGITIVFLTLIDINFIFVSGDLKYRCKVSECENNMSTAENPTWWPNKMIDRCYRPVLKDDYGTCNSSSFTDSLVQCTEWIYESNNTVVAELNLGCQPWRSNLIGTIHSFGMMTSMFVTGWIYDVWGRKPALVICIVGSAVGVLKVLVKNWYIYVMVEFLEACMSGGTYTSGMVLMLEICGKDKRLLAGVLFSYFIYFGETLFACMAMVIPYWKTMILIIYSPLILFLSFIWLITESPRWQIVKGKTEEAKNTMILMAKTNNQYGYERTV
;
A
#
# COMPACT_ATOMS: atom_id res chain seq x y z
N MET A 1 -29.24 -13.62 -40.44
CA MET A 1 -28.63 -12.47 -39.74
C MET A 1 -29.50 -11.87 -38.63
N SER A 2 -30.75 -12.33 -38.40
CA SER A 2 -31.62 -11.83 -37.30
C SER A 2 -31.45 -12.53 -35.95
N GLY A 3 -30.82 -13.71 -35.90
CA GLY A 3 -30.61 -14.46 -34.65
C GLY A 3 -29.47 -13.94 -33.78
N ALA A 4 -28.39 -13.41 -34.38
CA ALA A 4 -27.23 -12.92 -33.63
C ALA A 4 -27.52 -11.63 -32.85
N SER A 5 -28.42 -10.78 -33.36
CA SER A 5 -28.80 -9.54 -32.68
C SER A 5 -29.65 -9.84 -31.45
N SER A 6 -30.65 -10.73 -31.53
CA SER A 6 -31.51 -11.05 -30.39
C SER A 6 -30.74 -11.69 -29.23
N THR A 7 -29.76 -12.57 -29.50
CA THR A 7 -28.90 -13.17 -28.48
C THR A 7 -27.95 -12.15 -27.84
N GLN A 8 -27.43 -11.19 -28.60
CA GLN A 8 -26.63 -10.10 -28.05
C GLN A 8 -27.44 -9.20 -27.11
N TYR A 9 -28.69 -8.89 -27.47
CA TYR A 9 -29.59 -8.11 -26.60
C TYR A 9 -29.92 -8.86 -25.29
N SER A 10 -30.14 -10.18 -25.35
CA SER A 10 -30.40 -10.98 -24.14
C SER A 10 -29.18 -11.06 -23.21
N LEU A 11 -27.97 -11.15 -23.77
CA LEU A 11 -26.73 -11.18 -22.97
C LEU A 11 -26.45 -9.85 -22.27
N LEU A 12 -26.72 -8.72 -22.94
CA LEU A 12 -26.55 -7.39 -22.33
C LEU A 12 -27.48 -7.18 -21.11
N GLN A 13 -28.71 -7.70 -21.17
CA GLN A 13 -29.68 -7.60 -20.08
C GLN A 13 -29.26 -8.32 -18.79
N ILE A 14 -28.42 -9.37 -18.89
CA ILE A 14 -27.88 -10.07 -17.70
C ILE A 14 -26.97 -9.12 -16.90
N PHE A 15 -26.19 -8.27 -17.59
CA PHE A 15 -25.28 -7.32 -16.94
C PHE A 15 -25.98 -6.12 -16.32
N ASP A 16 -27.11 -5.69 -16.88
CA ASP A 16 -27.81 -4.47 -16.46
C ASP A 16 -28.52 -4.62 -15.10
N VAL A 17 -28.83 -5.85 -14.68
CA VAL A 17 -29.44 -6.10 -13.37
C VAL A 17 -28.38 -6.14 -12.29
N PHE A 18 -28.29 -5.07 -11.51
CA PHE A 18 -27.46 -5.03 -10.29
C PHE A 18 -28.13 -5.84 -9.17
N GLY A 19 -27.72 -7.11 -9.05
CA GLY A 19 -28.30 -8.05 -8.09
C GLY A 19 -27.30 -8.51 -7.03
N LYS A 20 -27.66 -9.60 -6.34
CA LYS A 20 -26.86 -10.16 -5.24
C LYS A 20 -25.46 -10.57 -5.68
N TYR A 21 -25.32 -11.07 -6.91
CA TYR A 21 -24.02 -11.49 -7.45
C TYR A 21 -23.01 -10.34 -7.48
N GLN A 22 -23.41 -9.19 -8.04
CA GLN A 22 -22.54 -8.03 -8.14
C GLN A 22 -22.19 -7.46 -6.77
N ILE A 23 -23.14 -7.42 -5.84
CA ILE A 23 -22.88 -6.97 -4.45
C ILE A 23 -21.83 -7.86 -3.79
N VAL A 24 -21.95 -9.19 -3.92
CA VAL A 24 -21.01 -10.15 -3.32
C VAL A 24 -19.63 -10.03 -3.97
N GLN A 25 -19.54 -9.95 -5.30
CA GLN A 25 -18.27 -9.75 -6.01
C GLN A 25 -17.61 -8.43 -5.62
N TYR A 26 -18.39 -7.35 -5.54
CA TYR A 26 -17.89 -6.02 -5.14
C TYR A 26 -17.42 -6.02 -3.70
N ALA A 27 -18.08 -6.75 -2.79
CA ALA A 27 -17.63 -6.88 -1.42
C ALA A 27 -16.27 -7.59 -1.35
N TYR A 28 -16.07 -8.71 -2.05
CA TYR A 28 -14.78 -9.40 -2.06
C TYR A 28 -13.65 -8.56 -2.69
N ILE A 29 -13.92 -7.93 -3.84
CA ILE A 29 -12.95 -7.05 -4.49
C ILE A 29 -12.67 -5.82 -3.62
N GLY A 30 -13.70 -5.22 -3.04
CA GLY A 30 -13.61 -4.05 -2.17
C GLY A 30 -12.80 -4.32 -0.90
N ILE A 31 -13.05 -5.43 -0.21
CA ILE A 31 -12.23 -5.86 0.94
C ILE A 31 -10.77 -6.01 0.49
N THR A 32 -10.51 -6.58 -0.70
CA THR A 32 -9.16 -6.72 -1.25
C THR A 32 -8.46 -5.39 -1.45
N ILE A 33 -9.17 -4.42 -2.02
CA ILE A 33 -8.64 -3.07 -2.22
C ILE A 33 -8.36 -2.39 -0.89
N VAL A 34 -9.25 -2.49 0.10
CA VAL A 34 -9.07 -1.89 1.43
C VAL A 34 -7.73 -2.32 2.02
N PHE A 35 -7.49 -3.61 2.14
CA PHE A 35 -6.26 -4.11 2.78
C PHE A 35 -4.99 -3.90 1.96
N LEU A 36 -5.08 -3.91 0.62
CA LEU A 36 -3.94 -3.53 -0.22
C LEU A 36 -3.60 -2.06 -0.09
N THR A 37 -4.61 -1.21 0.09
CA THR A 37 -4.41 0.21 0.36
C THR A 37 -3.59 0.42 1.63
N LEU A 38 -3.85 -0.37 2.69
CA LEU A 38 -3.04 -0.33 3.91
C LEU A 38 -1.55 -0.66 3.64
N ILE A 39 -1.29 -1.58 2.72
CA ILE A 39 0.06 -2.01 2.35
C ILE A 39 0.76 -0.91 1.55
N ASP A 40 0.13 -0.40 0.50
CA ASP A 40 0.75 0.56 -0.42
C ASP A 40 1.04 1.92 0.24
N ILE A 41 0.22 2.37 1.18
CA ILE A 41 0.44 3.68 1.84
C ILE A 41 1.36 3.62 3.05
N ASN A 42 1.89 2.45 3.41
CA ASN A 42 2.74 2.30 4.59
C ASN A 42 3.98 3.21 4.56
N PHE A 43 4.58 3.42 3.38
CA PHE A 43 5.76 4.28 3.23
C PHE A 43 5.52 5.73 3.70
N ILE A 44 4.26 6.20 3.75
CA ILE A 44 3.94 7.54 4.26
C ILE A 44 4.38 7.68 5.72
N PHE A 45 4.21 6.64 6.54
CA PHE A 45 4.64 6.66 7.94
C PHE A 45 6.17 6.70 8.09
N VAL A 46 6.91 6.15 7.11
CA VAL A 46 8.37 6.23 7.05
C VAL A 46 8.85 7.67 6.87
N SER A 47 8.05 8.49 6.18
CA SER A 47 8.35 9.91 5.95
C SER A 47 7.97 10.84 7.12
N GLY A 48 7.40 10.30 8.21
CA GLY A 48 7.03 11.10 9.38
C GLY A 48 8.24 11.81 10.00
N ASP A 49 8.10 13.13 10.24
CA ASP A 49 9.13 13.89 10.96
C ASP A 49 9.10 13.51 12.44
N LEU A 50 10.21 12.95 12.93
CA LEU A 50 10.42 12.71 14.35
C LEU A 50 11.24 13.84 14.93
N LYS A 51 10.99 14.16 16.20
CA LYS A 51 11.93 14.99 16.95
C LYS A 51 13.18 14.16 17.21
N TYR A 52 14.30 14.69 16.77
CA TYR A 52 15.62 14.15 17.05
C TYR A 52 16.60 15.30 17.28
N ARG A 53 17.63 15.02 18.05
CA ARG A 53 18.76 15.93 18.28
C ARG A 53 20.08 15.19 18.14
N CYS A 54 21.16 15.92 17.96
CA CYS A 54 22.48 15.34 17.92
C CYS A 54 22.90 14.75 19.26
N LYS A 55 23.53 13.57 19.21
CA LYS A 55 24.15 12.95 20.38
C LYS A 55 25.52 13.60 20.64
N VAL A 56 25.76 14.00 21.89
CA VAL A 56 27.04 14.53 22.36
C VAL A 56 27.63 13.52 23.34
N SER A 57 28.38 12.54 22.82
CA SER A 57 28.93 11.42 23.60
C SER A 57 29.58 11.78 24.94
N GLU A 58 30.17 12.97 25.01
CA GLU A 58 30.92 13.52 26.13
C GLU A 58 30.00 14.00 27.27
N CYS A 59 28.72 14.25 26.98
CA CYS A 59 27.73 14.82 27.90
C CYS A 59 26.49 13.93 28.13
N GLU A 60 26.30 12.90 27.31
CA GLU A 60 25.11 12.05 27.38
C GLU A 60 25.28 10.88 28.35
N ASN A 61 24.21 10.61 29.11
CA ASN A 61 24.04 9.40 29.91
C ASN A 61 23.04 8.45 29.24
N ASN A 62 22.94 7.20 29.71
CA ASN A 62 22.03 6.17 29.16
C ASN A 62 20.53 6.54 29.15
N MET A 63 20.11 7.63 29.81
CA MET A 63 18.72 8.12 29.88
C MET A 63 18.50 9.44 29.09
N SER A 64 19.32 9.70 28.08
CA SER A 64 19.22 10.91 27.26
C SER A 64 17.90 10.96 26.47
N THR A 65 17.15 12.05 26.61
CA THR A 65 15.92 12.33 25.84
C THR A 65 16.22 13.15 24.59
N ALA A 66 15.30 13.18 23.63
CA ALA A 66 15.41 13.98 22.40
C ALA A 66 15.14 15.48 22.61
N GLU A 67 14.73 15.89 23.82
CA GLU A 67 14.60 17.30 24.19
C GLU A 67 15.97 17.91 24.50
N ASN A 68 16.09 19.23 24.33
CA ASN A 68 17.33 19.93 24.63
C ASN A 68 17.58 19.93 26.15
N PRO A 69 18.70 19.34 26.62
CA PRO A 69 19.03 19.33 28.04
C PRO A 69 19.46 20.71 28.52
N THR A 70 19.51 20.92 29.85
CA THR A 70 19.85 22.20 30.48
C THR A 70 21.25 22.71 30.14
N TRP A 71 22.16 21.81 29.77
CA TRP A 71 23.51 22.16 29.34
C TRP A 71 23.60 22.54 27.86
N TRP A 72 22.55 22.32 27.05
CA TRP A 72 22.55 22.68 25.64
C TRP A 72 22.65 24.21 25.49
N PRO A 73 23.43 24.74 24.52
CA PRO A 73 23.54 26.18 24.35
C PRO A 73 22.17 26.81 24.04
N ASN A 74 21.85 27.95 24.66
CA ASN A 74 20.62 28.73 24.38
C ASN A 74 20.59 29.38 22.99
N LYS A 75 21.46 28.95 22.07
CA LYS A 75 21.47 29.39 20.67
C LYS A 75 20.59 28.45 19.85
N MET A 76 19.88 29.01 18.88
CA MET A 76 19.12 28.22 17.92
C MET A 76 20.10 27.51 16.99
N ILE A 77 20.42 26.27 17.32
CA ILE A 77 21.30 25.40 16.54
C ILE A 77 20.41 24.51 15.68
N ASP A 78 20.74 24.41 14.40
CA ASP A 78 20.05 23.50 13.47
C ASP A 78 20.24 22.04 13.92
N ARG A 79 19.24 21.18 13.72
CA ARG A 79 19.17 19.80 14.27
C ARG A 79 20.33 18.89 13.81
N CYS A 80 21.09 19.35 12.82
CA CYS A 80 22.15 18.62 12.13
C CYS A 80 23.57 19.00 12.53
N TYR A 81 23.68 20.00 13.40
CA TYR A 81 24.94 20.47 13.90
C TYR A 81 24.97 20.35 15.41
N ARG A 82 26.13 19.96 15.94
CA ARG A 82 26.40 19.98 17.37
C ARG A 82 27.49 21.00 17.68
N PRO A 83 27.42 21.66 18.84
CA PRO A 83 28.50 22.48 19.34
C PRO A 83 29.67 21.61 19.80
N VAL A 84 30.90 22.10 19.65
CA VAL A 84 32.13 21.41 20.10
C VAL A 84 32.47 21.86 21.52
N LEU A 85 32.87 20.92 22.39
CA LEU A 85 33.35 21.23 23.74
C LEU A 85 34.70 21.96 23.71
N LYS A 86 34.88 22.97 24.57
CA LYS A 86 36.15 23.72 24.71
C LYS A 86 37.25 22.91 25.39
N ASP A 87 36.86 22.08 26.37
CA ASP A 87 37.76 21.29 27.20
C ASP A 87 37.28 19.84 27.31
N ASP A 88 38.22 18.90 27.24
CA ASP A 88 38.00 17.44 27.30
C ASP A 88 37.57 16.92 28.70
N TYR A 89 37.40 17.84 29.66
CA TYR A 89 37.10 17.54 31.06
C TYR A 89 35.62 17.64 31.37
N GLY A 90 34.82 16.71 30.83
CA GLY A 90 33.53 16.17 31.34
C GLY A 90 32.48 17.10 32.00
N THR A 91 32.60 18.42 31.91
CA THR A 91 31.76 19.41 32.60
C THR A 91 30.86 20.09 31.59
N CYS A 92 29.69 19.49 31.40
CA CYS A 92 28.71 19.94 30.43
C CYS A 92 27.84 21.06 31.03
N ASN A 93 28.24 22.30 30.76
CA ASN A 93 27.47 23.52 31.03
C ASN A 93 27.30 24.30 29.73
N SER A 94 26.31 25.20 29.67
CA SER A 94 26.00 26.00 28.48
C SER A 94 27.17 26.88 27.99
N SER A 95 28.12 27.22 28.87
CA SER A 95 29.33 28.01 28.57
C SER A 95 30.54 27.17 28.12
N SER A 96 30.49 25.85 28.31
CA SER A 96 31.58 24.91 27.99
C SER A 96 31.74 24.63 26.50
N PHE A 97 30.87 25.21 25.66
CA PHE A 97 30.84 25.00 24.22
C PHE A 97 31.55 26.13 23.44
N THR A 98 32.21 25.76 22.36
CA THR A 98 32.82 26.65 21.37
C THR A 98 31.76 27.11 20.36
N ASP A 99 31.97 28.27 19.71
CA ASP A 99 31.09 28.77 18.64
C ASP A 99 31.22 27.98 17.32
N SER A 100 32.17 27.06 17.21
CA SER A 100 32.32 26.17 16.07
C SER A 100 31.28 25.04 16.11
N LEU A 101 30.61 24.85 14.97
CA LEU A 101 29.61 23.80 14.77
C LEU A 101 30.18 22.67 13.91
N VAL A 102 29.91 21.42 14.30
CA VAL A 102 30.32 20.22 13.56
C VAL A 102 29.09 19.39 13.19
N GLN A 103 29.13 18.76 12.02
CA GLN A 103 28.04 17.89 11.55
C GLN A 103 27.91 16.64 12.43
N CYS A 104 26.67 16.28 12.75
CA CYS A 104 26.38 15.15 13.61
C CYS A 104 26.47 13.81 12.87
N THR A 105 27.01 12.81 13.56
CA THR A 105 27.11 11.42 13.08
C THR A 105 26.13 10.48 13.78
N GLU A 106 25.70 10.83 15.00
CA GLU A 106 24.75 10.07 15.81
C GLU A 106 23.64 10.99 16.33
N TRP A 107 22.43 10.44 16.45
CA TRP A 107 21.24 11.16 16.88
C TRP A 107 20.54 10.44 18.02
N ILE A 108 19.87 11.22 18.86
CA ILE A 108 18.93 10.74 19.88
C ILE A 108 17.53 11.05 19.39
N TYR A 109 16.74 10.01 19.19
CA TYR A 109 15.36 10.10 18.70
C TYR A 109 14.37 10.11 19.88
N GLU A 110 13.25 10.80 19.72
CA GLU A 110 12.16 10.81 20.70
C GLU A 110 11.57 9.42 20.89
N SER A 111 11.54 8.62 19.82
CA SER A 111 11.04 7.25 19.82
C SER A 111 11.88 6.37 18.90
N ASN A 112 12.32 5.23 19.42
CA ASN A 112 13.01 4.19 18.66
C ASN A 112 12.06 3.32 17.83
N ASN A 113 10.75 3.61 17.89
CA ASN A 113 9.73 2.76 17.30
C ASN A 113 9.42 3.07 15.83
N THR A 114 10.30 3.83 15.16
CA THR A 114 10.11 4.31 13.79
C THR A 114 11.24 3.89 12.87
N VAL A 115 10.96 3.83 11.58
CA VAL A 115 11.95 3.46 10.55
C VAL A 115 13.11 4.46 10.51
N VAL A 116 12.82 5.76 10.68
CA VAL A 116 13.84 6.83 10.71
C VAL A 116 14.83 6.63 11.84
N ALA A 117 14.35 6.26 13.03
CA ALA A 117 15.21 5.99 14.19
C ALA A 117 16.02 4.70 14.00
N GLU A 118 15.39 3.63 13.52
CA GLU A 118 16.07 2.33 13.39
C GLU A 118 17.12 2.30 12.27
N LEU A 119 16.91 3.07 11.19
CA LEU A 119 17.87 3.21 10.09
C LEU A 119 18.82 4.41 10.26
N ASN A 120 18.78 5.11 11.40
CA ASN A 120 19.59 6.30 11.70
C ASN A 120 19.57 7.34 10.56
N LEU A 121 18.38 7.75 10.11
CA LEU A 121 18.20 8.68 8.98
C LEU A 121 18.20 10.17 9.42
N GLY A 122 18.77 10.47 10.59
CA GLY A 122 18.81 11.84 11.11
C GLY A 122 19.52 12.77 10.14
N CYS A 123 18.97 13.97 9.94
CA CYS A 123 19.57 15.01 9.10
C CYS A 123 19.84 14.63 7.64
N GLN A 124 19.19 13.57 7.16
CA GLN A 124 19.24 13.12 5.78
C GLN A 124 17.82 13.01 5.22
N PRO A 125 17.08 14.15 5.13
CA PRO A 125 15.68 14.13 4.69
C PRO A 125 15.51 13.55 3.27
N TRP A 126 16.53 13.69 2.44
CA TRP A 126 16.56 13.10 1.10
C TRP A 126 16.44 11.57 1.12
N ARG A 127 16.95 10.87 2.16
CA ARG A 127 16.87 9.41 2.27
C ARG A 127 15.45 8.93 2.57
N SER A 128 14.72 9.62 3.44
CA SER A 128 13.31 9.34 3.71
C SER A 128 12.43 9.69 2.52
N ASN A 129 12.66 10.84 1.88
CA ASN A 129 11.92 11.25 0.68
C ASN A 129 12.16 10.32 -0.51
N LEU A 130 13.37 9.76 -0.64
CA LEU A 130 13.70 8.84 -1.71
C LEU A 130 12.90 7.53 -1.60
N ILE A 131 12.58 7.05 -0.40
CA ILE A 131 11.75 5.84 -0.20
C ILE A 131 10.39 6.03 -0.88
N GLY A 132 9.68 7.13 -0.60
CA GLY A 132 8.39 7.42 -1.24
C GLY A 132 8.50 7.68 -2.75
N THR A 133 9.60 8.29 -3.20
CA THR A 133 9.87 8.50 -4.63
C THR A 133 10.07 7.16 -5.36
N ILE A 134 10.82 6.24 -4.75
CA ILE A 134 11.09 4.91 -5.29
C ILE A 134 9.84 4.03 -5.26
N HIS A 135 9.03 4.11 -4.20
CA HIS A 135 7.72 3.46 -4.16
C HIS A 135 6.85 3.93 -5.33
N SER A 136 6.74 5.24 -5.55
CA SER A 136 5.96 5.82 -6.66
C SER A 136 6.49 5.38 -8.02
N PHE A 137 7.82 5.34 -8.18
CA PHE A 137 8.46 4.84 -9.40
C PHE A 137 8.18 3.34 -9.61
N GLY A 138 8.22 2.53 -8.54
CA GLY A 138 7.83 1.13 -8.55
C GLY A 138 6.38 0.92 -9.01
N MET A 139 5.43 1.67 -8.44
CA MET A 139 4.03 1.63 -8.89
C MET A 139 3.87 2.01 -10.37
N MET A 140 4.58 3.04 -10.84
CA MET A 140 4.58 3.42 -12.26
C MET A 140 5.07 2.26 -13.14
N THR A 141 6.17 1.59 -12.76
CA THR A 141 6.66 0.42 -13.51
C THR A 141 5.68 -0.75 -13.45
N SER A 142 4.99 -0.94 -12.33
CA SER A 142 3.96 -1.95 -12.15
C SER A 142 2.83 -1.80 -13.15
N MET A 143 2.36 -0.57 -13.41
CA MET A 143 1.27 -0.31 -14.35
C MET A 143 1.58 -0.80 -15.77
N PHE A 144 2.81 -0.64 -16.25
CA PHE A 144 3.21 -1.13 -17.58
C PHE A 144 3.20 -2.66 -17.64
N VAL A 145 3.76 -3.33 -16.63
CA VAL A 145 3.87 -4.79 -16.58
C VAL A 145 2.49 -5.44 -16.40
N THR A 146 1.73 -4.94 -15.44
CA THR A 146 0.41 -5.50 -15.11
C THR A 146 -0.62 -5.21 -16.18
N GLY A 147 -0.49 -4.08 -16.89
CA GLY A 147 -1.22 -3.78 -18.12
C GLY A 147 -1.19 -4.93 -19.13
N TRP A 148 0.02 -5.39 -19.42
CA TRP A 148 0.22 -6.53 -20.31
C TRP A 148 -0.32 -7.84 -19.71
N ILE A 149 -0.06 -8.08 -18.42
CA ILE A 149 -0.50 -9.32 -17.74
C ILE A 149 -2.02 -9.47 -17.78
N TYR A 150 -2.79 -8.44 -17.42
CA TYR A 150 -4.23 -8.58 -17.32
C TYR A 150 -4.90 -8.72 -18.70
N ASP A 151 -4.23 -8.30 -19.77
CA ASP A 151 -4.74 -8.42 -21.14
C ASP A 151 -4.44 -9.80 -21.71
N VAL A 152 -3.36 -10.44 -21.29
CA VAL A 152 -3.00 -11.80 -21.72
C VAL A 152 -3.64 -12.88 -20.85
N TRP A 153 -3.56 -12.76 -19.52
CA TRP A 153 -3.98 -13.79 -18.57
C TRP A 153 -5.35 -13.55 -17.93
N GLY A 154 -5.85 -12.30 -17.92
CA GLY A 154 -7.13 -11.93 -17.32
C GLY A 154 -6.98 -11.11 -16.04
N ARG A 155 -8.09 -10.55 -15.56
CA ARG A 155 -8.07 -9.62 -14.42
C ARG A 155 -7.85 -10.35 -13.10
N LYS A 156 -8.47 -11.53 -12.91
CA LYS A 156 -8.34 -12.31 -11.67
C LYS A 156 -6.91 -12.85 -11.49
N PRO A 157 -6.26 -13.51 -12.47
CA PRO A 157 -4.86 -13.93 -12.34
C PRO A 157 -3.91 -12.77 -12.08
N ALA A 158 -4.10 -11.63 -12.75
CA ALA A 158 -3.30 -10.43 -12.50
C ALA A 158 -3.41 -9.98 -11.04
N LEU A 159 -4.63 -9.90 -10.50
CA LEU A 159 -4.90 -9.56 -9.11
C LEU A 159 -4.22 -10.56 -8.14
N VAL A 160 -4.30 -11.87 -8.41
CA VAL A 160 -3.63 -12.91 -7.61
C VAL A 160 -2.11 -12.70 -7.59
N ILE A 161 -1.51 -12.49 -8.76
CA ILE A 161 -0.06 -12.32 -8.90
C ILE A 161 0.41 -11.09 -8.13
N CYS A 162 -0.32 -9.99 -8.21
CA CYS A 162 0.03 -8.76 -7.51
C CYS A 162 -0.07 -8.92 -5.98
N ILE A 163 -1.10 -9.61 -5.49
CA ILE A 163 -1.30 -9.89 -4.05
C ILE A 163 -0.22 -10.83 -3.51
N VAL A 164 0.10 -11.90 -4.24
CA VAL A 164 1.17 -12.82 -3.82
C VAL A 164 2.52 -12.10 -3.87
N GLY A 165 2.72 -11.23 -4.87
CA GLY A 165 3.92 -10.43 -5.01
C GLY A 165 4.08 -9.37 -3.92
N SER A 166 3.00 -8.78 -3.43
CA SER A 166 3.06 -7.80 -2.33
C SER A 166 3.61 -8.43 -1.05
N ALA A 167 3.50 -9.75 -0.85
CA ALA A 167 4.09 -10.45 0.31
C ALA A 167 5.61 -10.24 0.45
N VAL A 168 6.32 -9.87 -0.61
CA VAL A 168 7.74 -9.46 -0.56
C VAL A 168 7.97 -8.32 0.45
N GLY A 169 6.99 -7.44 0.63
CA GLY A 169 7.06 -6.34 1.59
C GLY A 169 7.21 -6.76 3.06
N VAL A 170 6.85 -8.00 3.42
CA VAL A 170 7.09 -8.54 4.77
C VAL A 170 8.59 -8.57 5.11
N LEU A 171 9.46 -8.68 4.10
CA LEU A 171 10.91 -8.67 4.29
C LEU A 171 11.41 -7.38 4.95
N LYS A 172 10.68 -6.25 4.83
CA LYS A 172 11.03 -4.96 5.47
C LYS A 172 11.26 -5.09 6.98
N VAL A 173 10.57 -6.01 7.66
CA VAL A 173 10.71 -6.27 9.11
C VAL A 173 12.13 -6.74 9.49
N LEU A 174 12.78 -7.49 8.60
CA LEU A 174 14.10 -8.08 8.82
C LEU A 174 15.25 -7.13 8.47
N VAL A 175 14.95 -6.03 7.78
CA VAL A 175 15.96 -5.14 7.24
C VAL A 175 16.45 -4.15 8.30
N LYS A 176 17.78 -4.04 8.41
CA LYS A 176 18.49 -3.02 9.21
C LYS A 176 19.32 -2.04 8.37
N ASN A 177 19.41 -2.28 7.07
CA ASN A 177 20.20 -1.48 6.15
C ASN A 177 19.27 -0.70 5.20
N TRP A 178 19.46 0.62 5.12
CA TRP A 178 18.66 1.50 4.28
C TRP A 178 18.64 1.09 2.80
N TYR A 179 19.77 0.66 2.23
CA TYR A 179 19.82 0.25 0.82
C TYR A 179 18.92 -0.96 0.54
N ILE A 180 18.96 -1.96 1.43
CA ILE A 180 18.11 -3.16 1.30
C ILE A 180 16.65 -2.77 1.49
N TYR A 181 16.35 -1.84 2.39
CA TYR A 181 14.99 -1.38 2.65
C TYR A 181 14.39 -0.76 1.39
N VAL A 182 15.15 0.13 0.75
CA VAL A 182 14.78 0.78 -0.50
C VAL A 182 14.57 -0.23 -1.64
N MET A 183 15.42 -1.27 -1.73
CA MET A 183 15.25 -2.31 -2.75
C MET A 183 13.98 -3.14 -2.53
N VAL A 184 13.68 -3.50 -1.27
CA VAL A 184 12.45 -4.23 -0.92
C VAL A 184 11.22 -3.36 -1.20
N GLU A 185 11.28 -2.07 -0.86
CA GLU A 185 10.23 -1.08 -1.17
C GLU A 185 9.94 -1.02 -2.68
N PHE A 186 11.00 -0.91 -3.50
CA PHE A 186 10.85 -0.89 -4.95
C PHE A 186 10.22 -2.17 -5.48
N LEU A 187 10.71 -3.34 -5.03
CA LEU A 187 10.22 -4.64 -5.51
C LEU A 187 8.76 -4.86 -5.12
N GLU A 188 8.40 -4.52 -3.89
CA GLU A 188 7.02 -4.62 -3.43
C GLU A 188 6.10 -3.71 -4.26
N ALA A 189 6.43 -2.42 -4.42
CA ALA A 189 5.63 -1.49 -5.21
C ALA A 189 5.50 -1.90 -6.69
N CYS A 190 6.56 -2.48 -7.27
CA CYS A 190 6.53 -3.06 -8.62
C CYS A 190 5.52 -4.21 -8.72
N MET A 191 5.38 -5.02 -7.67
CA MET A 191 4.51 -6.18 -7.68
C MET A 191 3.07 -5.84 -7.26
N SER A 192 2.86 -4.90 -6.33
CA SER A 192 1.53 -4.57 -5.80
C SER A 192 0.74 -3.60 -6.69
N GLY A 193 1.41 -2.65 -7.37
CA GLY A 193 0.78 -1.49 -8.01
C GLY A 193 -0.29 -1.81 -9.07
N GLY A 194 -0.21 -2.95 -9.73
CA GLY A 194 -1.22 -3.40 -10.70
C GLY A 194 -2.57 -3.75 -10.09
N THR A 195 -2.65 -3.93 -8.77
CA THR A 195 -3.89 -4.44 -8.17
C THR A 195 -5.04 -3.45 -8.29
N TYR A 196 -4.81 -2.14 -8.12
CA TYR A 196 -5.86 -1.13 -8.28
C TYR A 196 -6.47 -1.16 -9.67
N THR A 197 -5.62 -1.22 -10.71
CA THR A 197 -6.10 -1.24 -12.10
C THR A 197 -6.90 -2.51 -12.38
N SER A 198 -6.38 -3.68 -11.99
CA SER A 198 -7.08 -4.96 -12.19
C SER A 198 -8.42 -5.01 -11.44
N GLY A 199 -8.48 -4.55 -10.19
CA GLY A 199 -9.68 -4.52 -9.37
C GLY A 199 -10.74 -3.56 -9.90
N MET A 200 -10.34 -2.35 -10.29
CA MET A 200 -11.24 -1.36 -10.88
C MET A 200 -11.86 -1.89 -12.18
N VAL A 201 -11.03 -2.44 -13.07
CA VAL A 201 -11.50 -2.97 -14.35
C VAL A 201 -12.42 -4.17 -14.14
N LEU A 202 -12.11 -5.07 -13.20
CA LEU A 202 -12.97 -6.21 -12.88
C LEU A 202 -14.35 -5.73 -12.38
N MET A 203 -14.41 -4.72 -11.50
CA MET A 203 -15.69 -4.13 -11.06
C MET A 203 -16.49 -3.52 -12.22
N LEU A 204 -15.82 -2.80 -13.14
CA LEU A 204 -16.46 -2.20 -14.32
C LEU A 204 -16.95 -3.24 -15.35
N GLU A 205 -16.26 -4.37 -15.44
CA GLU A 205 -16.59 -5.43 -16.38
C GLU A 205 -17.74 -6.33 -15.89
N ILE A 206 -17.91 -6.48 -14.56
CA ILE A 206 -19.00 -7.24 -13.93
C ILE A 206 -20.35 -6.51 -14.00
N CYS A 207 -20.37 -5.17 -14.06
CA CYS A 207 -21.62 -4.41 -14.12
C CYS A 207 -22.03 -3.97 -15.54
N GLY A 208 -23.34 -3.78 -15.72
CA GLY A 208 -23.95 -3.16 -16.91
C GLY A 208 -23.50 -1.71 -17.12
N LYS A 209 -23.74 -1.18 -18.32
CA LYS A 209 -23.22 0.13 -18.74
C LYS A 209 -23.68 1.26 -17.80
N ASP A 210 -24.93 1.22 -17.36
CA ASP A 210 -25.55 2.27 -16.54
C ASP A 210 -25.03 2.33 -15.11
N LYS A 211 -24.39 1.26 -14.62
CA LYS A 211 -23.89 1.15 -13.25
C LYS A 211 -22.37 1.31 -13.13
N ARG A 212 -21.67 1.59 -14.24
CA ARG A 212 -20.22 1.81 -14.25
C ARG A 212 -19.78 2.99 -13.38
N LEU A 213 -20.57 4.07 -13.36
CA LEU A 213 -20.30 5.21 -12.48
C LEU A 213 -20.31 4.79 -11.01
N LEU A 214 -21.35 4.04 -10.60
CA LEU A 214 -21.46 3.51 -9.25
C LEU A 214 -20.29 2.58 -8.91
N ALA A 215 -19.85 1.75 -9.84
CA ALA A 215 -18.68 0.87 -9.64
C ALA A 215 -17.41 1.67 -9.35
N GLY A 216 -17.14 2.73 -10.12
CA GLY A 216 -16.00 3.61 -9.90
C GLY A 216 -16.08 4.36 -8.56
N VAL A 217 -17.27 4.87 -8.22
CA VAL A 217 -17.48 5.56 -6.93
C VAL A 217 -17.26 4.61 -5.75
N LEU A 218 -17.81 3.40 -5.78
CA LEU A 218 -17.60 2.39 -4.74
C LEU A 218 -16.13 2.00 -4.63
N PHE A 219 -15.45 1.81 -5.76
CA PHE A 219 -14.01 1.54 -5.79
C PHE A 219 -13.21 2.63 -5.05
N SER A 220 -13.47 3.90 -5.33
CA SER A 220 -12.84 5.02 -4.62
C SER A 220 -13.15 5.03 -3.13
N TYR A 221 -14.40 4.75 -2.72
CA TYR A 221 -14.76 4.66 -1.30
C TYR A 221 -14.01 3.54 -0.58
N PHE A 222 -13.76 2.40 -1.22
CA PHE A 222 -12.95 1.34 -0.63
C PHE A 222 -11.51 1.77 -0.39
N ILE A 223 -10.91 2.54 -1.31
CA ILE A 223 -9.57 3.12 -1.12
C ILE A 223 -9.58 4.08 0.08
N TYR A 224 -10.47 5.07 0.09
CA TYR A 224 -10.54 6.06 1.18
C TYR A 224 -10.80 5.42 2.54
N PHE A 225 -11.61 4.35 2.57
CA PHE A 225 -11.82 3.58 3.78
C PHE A 225 -10.54 2.88 4.24
N GLY A 226 -9.76 2.29 3.31
CA GLY A 226 -8.45 1.71 3.60
C GLY A 226 -7.45 2.74 4.12
N GLU A 227 -7.36 3.92 3.50
CA GLU A 227 -6.51 5.03 3.96
C GLU A 227 -6.89 5.50 5.38
N THR A 228 -8.18 5.69 5.62
CA THR A 228 -8.69 6.10 6.94
C THR A 228 -8.40 5.02 7.99
N LEU A 229 -8.59 3.75 7.64
CA LEU A 229 -8.29 2.63 8.52
C LEU A 229 -6.81 2.58 8.87
N PHE A 230 -5.92 2.77 7.88
CA PHE A 230 -4.48 2.85 8.11
C PHE A 230 -4.10 4.01 9.05
N ALA A 231 -4.68 5.19 8.84
CA ALA A 231 -4.44 6.35 9.71
C ALA A 231 -4.84 6.06 11.17
N CYS A 232 -6.00 5.43 11.39
CA CYS A 232 -6.43 4.98 12.71
C CYS A 232 -5.46 3.95 13.32
N MET A 233 -4.99 2.99 12.52
CA MET A 233 -4.03 1.97 12.98
C MET A 233 -2.68 2.59 13.37
N ALA A 234 -2.19 3.56 12.60
CA ALA A 234 -0.95 4.28 12.88
C ALA A 234 -0.99 5.09 14.19
N MET A 235 -2.18 5.55 14.62
CA MET A 235 -2.34 6.22 15.92
C MET A 235 -2.26 5.24 17.11
N VAL A 236 -2.68 4.00 16.92
CA VAL A 236 -2.78 2.99 18.00
C VAL A 236 -1.51 2.14 18.09
N ILE A 237 -0.84 1.88 16.96
CA ILE A 237 0.32 0.99 16.88
C ILE A 237 1.60 1.84 16.79
N PRO A 238 2.34 2.00 17.90
CA PRO A 238 3.54 2.85 17.90
C PRO A 238 4.73 2.21 17.18
N TYR A 239 4.81 0.87 17.11
CA TYR A 239 5.96 0.16 16.53
C TYR A 239 5.75 -0.24 15.07
N TRP A 240 6.59 0.30 14.20
CA TRP A 240 6.48 0.16 12.74
C TRP A 240 6.54 -1.29 12.24
N LYS A 241 7.37 -2.16 12.83
CA LYS A 241 7.45 -3.57 12.40
C LYS A 241 6.21 -4.37 12.76
N THR A 242 5.64 -4.11 13.95
CA THR A 242 4.37 -4.72 14.34
C THR A 242 3.26 -4.26 13.41
N MET A 243 3.25 -2.98 13.03
CA MET A 243 2.31 -2.46 12.03
C MET A 243 2.44 -3.20 10.69
N ILE A 244 3.67 -3.40 10.18
CA ILE A 244 3.92 -4.22 8.98
C ILE A 244 3.31 -5.62 9.16
N LEU A 245 3.65 -6.35 10.22
CA LEU A 245 3.11 -7.71 10.39
C LEU A 245 1.56 -7.73 10.42
N ILE A 246 0.93 -6.72 11.03
CA ILE A 246 -0.52 -6.62 11.10
C ILE A 246 -1.11 -6.34 9.71
N ILE A 247 -0.60 -5.39 8.94
CA ILE A 247 -1.18 -5.03 7.63
C ILE A 247 -0.97 -6.12 6.56
N TYR A 248 0.09 -6.93 6.65
CA TYR A 248 0.33 -8.04 5.70
C TYR A 248 -0.38 -9.34 6.13
N SER A 249 -0.80 -9.48 7.40
CA SER A 249 -1.55 -10.66 7.87
C SER A 249 -2.83 -11.00 7.07
N PRO A 250 -3.63 -10.03 6.57
CA PRO A 250 -4.85 -10.29 5.81
C PRO A 250 -4.58 -10.86 4.40
N LEU A 251 -3.34 -10.82 3.88
CA LEU A 251 -2.96 -11.49 2.63
C LEU A 251 -3.32 -12.97 2.63
N ILE A 252 -3.15 -13.65 3.77
CA ILE A 252 -3.51 -15.06 3.91
C ILE A 252 -5.04 -15.23 3.82
N LEU A 253 -5.79 -14.30 4.39
CA LEU A 253 -7.25 -14.30 4.35
C LEU A 253 -7.74 -14.09 2.90
N PHE A 254 -7.09 -13.24 2.11
CA PHE A 254 -7.40 -13.08 0.68
C PHE A 254 -7.24 -14.36 -0.13
N LEU A 255 -6.13 -15.07 0.08
CA LEU A 255 -5.89 -16.34 -0.61
C LEU A 255 -6.98 -17.38 -0.33
N SER A 256 -7.67 -17.28 0.82
CA SER A 256 -8.77 -18.19 1.15
C SER A 256 -10.03 -17.98 0.29
N PHE A 257 -10.38 -16.72 -0.03
CA PHE A 257 -11.62 -16.41 -0.75
C PHE A 257 -11.42 -15.99 -2.20
N ILE A 258 -10.18 -15.97 -2.70
CA ILE A 258 -9.87 -15.63 -4.11
C ILE A 258 -10.56 -16.53 -5.13
N TRP A 259 -10.88 -17.76 -4.72
CA TRP A 259 -11.64 -18.72 -5.54
C TRP A 259 -13.08 -18.27 -5.79
N LEU A 260 -13.66 -17.48 -4.88
CA LEU A 260 -15.02 -16.93 -4.98
C LEU A 260 -15.10 -15.75 -5.96
N ILE A 261 -13.99 -15.05 -6.19
CA ILE A 261 -13.91 -14.00 -7.20
C ILE A 261 -13.95 -14.67 -8.57
N THR A 262 -14.88 -14.26 -9.42
CA THR A 262 -15.00 -14.78 -10.79
C THR A 262 -14.25 -13.88 -11.76
N GLU A 263 -13.70 -14.46 -12.82
CA GLU A 263 -13.10 -13.70 -13.91
C GLU A 263 -14.16 -12.89 -14.67
N SER A 264 -13.73 -11.84 -15.35
CA SER A 264 -14.59 -11.05 -16.22
C SER A 264 -15.17 -11.89 -17.38
N PRO A 265 -16.50 -12.03 -17.48
CA PRO A 265 -17.13 -12.72 -18.61
C PRO A 265 -16.88 -11.98 -19.94
N ARG A 266 -16.70 -10.64 -19.90
CA ARG A 266 -16.38 -9.86 -21.10
C ARG A 266 -15.00 -10.21 -21.64
N TRP A 267 -14.00 -10.29 -20.76
CA TRP A 267 -12.65 -10.70 -21.15
C TRP A 267 -12.63 -12.14 -21.68
N GLN A 268 -13.37 -13.05 -21.03
CA GLN A 268 -13.50 -14.45 -21.47
C GLN A 268 -14.07 -14.55 -22.90
N ILE A 269 -15.11 -13.76 -23.22
CA ILE A 269 -15.69 -13.71 -24.57
C ILE A 269 -14.67 -13.20 -25.60
N VAL A 270 -13.96 -12.10 -25.30
CA VAL A 270 -12.96 -11.51 -26.20
C VAL A 270 -11.79 -12.47 -26.45
N LYS A 271 -11.43 -13.29 -25.47
CA LYS A 271 -10.39 -14.33 -25.60
C LYS A 271 -10.87 -15.64 -26.22
N GLY A 272 -12.14 -15.73 -26.66
CA GLY A 272 -12.70 -16.95 -27.25
C GLY A 272 -12.97 -18.06 -26.24
N LYS A 273 -12.94 -17.77 -24.93
CA LYS A 273 -13.25 -18.71 -23.84
C LYS A 273 -14.76 -18.77 -23.59
N THR A 274 -15.53 -19.17 -24.59
CA THR A 274 -17.00 -19.09 -24.60
C THR A 274 -17.65 -19.96 -23.52
N GLU A 275 -17.15 -21.17 -23.28
CA GLU A 275 -17.67 -22.08 -22.25
C GLU A 275 -17.47 -21.52 -20.84
N GLU A 276 -16.30 -20.95 -20.55
CA GLU A 276 -16.04 -20.33 -19.24
C GLU A 276 -16.93 -19.09 -19.04
N ALA A 277 -17.06 -18.26 -20.09
CA ALA A 277 -17.94 -17.08 -20.06
C ALA A 277 -19.39 -17.50 -19.81
N LYS A 278 -19.87 -18.56 -20.47
CA LYS A 278 -21.21 -19.11 -20.30
C LYS A 278 -21.44 -19.56 -18.86
N ASN A 279 -20.51 -20.30 -18.27
CA ASN A 279 -20.61 -20.74 -16.88
C ASN A 279 -20.68 -19.55 -15.90
N THR A 280 -19.85 -18.52 -16.10
CA THR A 280 -19.89 -17.29 -15.30
C THR A 280 -21.24 -16.57 -15.45
N MET A 281 -21.76 -16.44 -16.67
CA MET A 281 -23.05 -15.78 -16.92
C MET A 281 -24.24 -16.57 -16.37
N ILE A 282 -24.22 -17.91 -16.42
CA ILE A 282 -25.23 -18.76 -15.80
C ILE A 282 -25.21 -18.60 -14.27
N LEU A 283 -24.02 -18.58 -13.66
CA LEU A 283 -23.87 -18.34 -12.22
C LEU A 283 -24.44 -16.97 -11.82
N MET A 284 -24.14 -15.94 -12.60
CA MET A 284 -24.65 -14.58 -12.43
C MET A 284 -26.19 -14.55 -12.54
N ALA A 285 -26.76 -15.16 -13.58
CA ALA A 285 -28.20 -15.24 -13.79
C ALA A 285 -28.91 -15.99 -12.65
N LYS A 286 -28.39 -17.15 -12.23
CA LYS A 286 -28.91 -17.93 -11.10
C LYS A 286 -28.95 -17.14 -9.81
N THR A 287 -27.83 -16.49 -9.47
CA THR A 287 -27.70 -15.72 -8.23
C THR A 287 -28.59 -14.48 -8.22
N ASN A 288 -28.87 -13.92 -9.40
CA ASN A 288 -29.77 -12.78 -9.57
C ASN A 288 -31.24 -13.21 -9.83
N ASN A 289 -31.58 -14.49 -9.67
CA ASN A 289 -32.91 -15.05 -9.91
C ASN A 289 -33.46 -14.84 -11.34
N GLN A 290 -32.58 -14.78 -12.34
CA GLN A 290 -32.91 -14.60 -13.75
C GLN A 290 -33.00 -15.93 -14.51
N TYR A 291 -33.84 -16.86 -14.04
CA TYR A 291 -33.94 -18.23 -14.55
C TYR A 291 -34.35 -18.35 -16.04
N GLY A 292 -34.94 -17.30 -16.63
CA GLY A 292 -35.34 -17.29 -18.03
C GLY A 292 -34.19 -17.20 -19.05
N TYR A 293 -33.02 -16.72 -18.64
CA TYR A 293 -31.88 -16.50 -19.54
C TYR A 293 -30.95 -17.71 -19.68
N GLU A 294 -31.11 -18.74 -18.84
CA GLU A 294 -30.30 -19.98 -18.89
C GLU A 294 -30.45 -20.75 -20.21
N ARG A 295 -31.59 -20.57 -20.92
CA ARG A 295 -31.87 -21.23 -22.21
C ARG A 295 -31.32 -20.47 -23.43
N THR A 296 -30.90 -19.21 -23.24
CA THR A 296 -30.42 -18.33 -24.31
C THR A 296 -28.90 -18.20 -24.39
N VAL A 297 -28.18 -18.67 -23.36
CA VAL A 297 -26.70 -18.75 -23.31
C VAL A 297 -26.28 -20.17 -23.67
#